data_AF-A0A821QTP4-F1
#
_entry.id   AF-A0A821QTP4-F1
#
_cell.length_a   1.000
_cell.length_b   1.000
_cell.length_c   1.000
_cell.angle_alpha   90.00
_cell.angle_beta   90.00
_cell.angle_gamma   90.00
#
_symmetry.space_group_name_H-M   'P 1'
#
loop_
_entity.id
_entity.type
_entity.pdbx_description
1 polymer ?
#
loop_
_entity_poly.entity_id
_entity_poly.type
_entity_poly.pdbx_seq_one_letter_code
_entity_poly.pdbx_strand_id
1 'polypeptide(L)'
;MYCPVPKVATKTLLTVMLYMHVRDISEHLENNWTNVDAARARLEQMINISAFIEDLRQNAITIPKTEEPKSLAAFLRIYLNILRFGSINGTPSSPPLNPWRLRFTFAFPYLRLRSLSNLSQIFSPSFTRAIFVRHPFERLASAYKERIATLARDRIQPEPEYDVMREMICRRRKLAREFRQPFQKSDGCNGTIPSFKEFIRYILVSTHKPAVIARMNYHWKPYSVLCQVCKFKYNFIGKYEMFNDHFTHFLKRFNLSDWNIQKPNGASGLTKWDYQKFYLTLPDELICPLIRLYDEDFRLFNYRVDDYINRTTLIQNCNRLKT
;
A
#
# COMPACT_ATOMS: atom_id res chain seq x y z
N MET A 1 4.42 -5.69 -11.90
CA MET A 1 4.96 -5.22 -10.60
C MET A 1 3.98 -4.23 -10.02
N TYR A 2 3.64 -4.41 -8.75
CA TYR A 2 2.74 -3.53 -8.03
C TYR A 2 3.45 -2.96 -6.82
N CYS A 3 3.05 -1.78 -6.38
CA CYS A 3 3.63 -1.16 -5.20
C CYS A 3 2.49 -0.67 -4.31
N PRO A 4 1.95 -1.54 -3.44
CA PRO A 4 0.82 -1.19 -2.61
C PRO A 4 1.26 -0.36 -1.41
N VAL A 5 0.40 0.59 -1.02
CA VAL A 5 0.35 1.15 0.35
C VAL A 5 -1.01 0.72 0.91
N PRO A 6 -1.08 -0.15 1.93
CA PRO A 6 -2.32 -0.84 2.31
C PRO A 6 -3.47 0.10 2.74
N LYS A 7 -4.58 0.05 2.00
CA LYS A 7 -5.96 0.47 2.35
C LYS A 7 -7.00 -0.48 1.75
N VAL A 8 -8.28 -0.31 2.08
CA VAL A 8 -9.41 -1.05 1.47
C VAL A 8 -9.41 -0.92 -0.06
N ALA A 9 -9.21 0.30 -0.58
CA ALA A 9 -9.00 0.54 -2.02
C ALA A 9 -7.75 -0.18 -2.58
N THR A 10 -6.74 -0.39 -1.73
CA THR A 10 -5.55 -1.17 -2.08
C THR A 10 -5.84 -2.65 -2.10
N LYS A 11 -6.79 -3.18 -1.33
CA LYS A 11 -7.21 -4.59 -1.47
C LYS A 11 -7.86 -4.81 -2.83
N THR A 12 -8.76 -3.90 -3.25
CA THR A 12 -9.32 -3.87 -4.62
C THR A 12 -8.25 -3.86 -5.68
N LEU A 13 -7.34 -2.92 -5.53
CA LEU A 13 -6.27 -2.74 -6.48
C LEU A 13 -5.34 -3.95 -6.51
N LEU A 14 -4.86 -4.42 -5.34
CA LEU A 14 -4.06 -5.62 -5.18
C LEU A 14 -4.70 -6.83 -5.82
N THR A 15 -6.02 -6.92 -5.71
CA THR A 15 -6.79 -8.03 -6.20
C THR A 15 -6.83 -8.07 -7.72
N VAL A 16 -7.16 -6.95 -8.38
CA VAL A 16 -7.16 -6.89 -9.85
C VAL A 16 -5.72 -6.96 -10.38
N MET A 17 -4.78 -6.35 -9.66
CA MET A 17 -3.36 -6.44 -9.97
C MET A 17 -2.82 -7.86 -9.86
N LEU A 18 -3.24 -8.63 -8.85
CA LEU A 18 -2.91 -10.03 -8.71
C LEU A 18 -3.48 -10.85 -9.87
N TYR A 19 -4.74 -10.60 -10.24
CA TYR A 19 -5.31 -11.21 -11.44
C TYR A 19 -4.44 -10.93 -12.68
N MET A 20 -4.08 -9.66 -12.93
CA MET A 20 -3.23 -9.31 -14.07
C MET A 20 -1.86 -9.98 -13.96
N HIS A 21 -1.28 -10.09 -12.77
CA HIS A 21 -0.01 -10.81 -12.59
C HIS A 21 -0.11 -12.26 -13.05
N VAL A 22 -1.18 -12.94 -12.65
CA VAL A 22 -1.36 -14.35 -12.96
C VAL A 22 -1.72 -14.54 -14.43
N ARG A 23 -2.55 -13.65 -15.01
CA ARG A 23 -2.80 -13.61 -16.45
C ARG A 23 -1.51 -13.45 -17.24
N ASP A 24 -0.72 -12.41 -16.93
CA ASP A 24 0.52 -12.10 -17.66
C ASP A 24 1.55 -13.23 -17.51
N ILE A 25 1.56 -13.90 -16.36
CA ILE A 25 2.34 -15.13 -16.15
C ILE A 25 1.84 -16.23 -17.08
N SER A 26 0.54 -16.53 -17.13
CA SER A 26 -0.03 -17.58 -17.99
C SER A 26 0.32 -17.32 -19.45
N GLU A 27 0.07 -16.09 -19.93
CA GLU A 27 0.40 -15.66 -21.29
C GLU A 27 1.91 -15.76 -21.57
N HIS A 28 2.77 -15.37 -20.61
CA HIS A 28 4.22 -15.47 -20.78
C HIS A 28 4.69 -16.93 -20.89
N LEU A 29 4.08 -17.84 -20.12
CA LEU A 29 4.41 -19.26 -20.17
C LEU A 29 3.94 -19.92 -21.46
N GLU A 30 2.72 -19.61 -21.90
CA GLU A 30 2.14 -20.11 -23.16
C GLU A 30 2.96 -19.68 -24.38
N ASN A 31 3.54 -18.48 -24.35
CA ASN A 31 4.27 -17.93 -25.49
C ASN A 31 5.78 -18.23 -25.51
N ASN A 32 6.43 -18.48 -24.37
CA ASN A 32 7.91 -18.53 -24.30
C ASN A 32 8.51 -19.86 -23.81
N TRP A 33 7.71 -20.82 -23.34
CA TRP A 33 8.25 -22.06 -22.79
C TRP A 33 7.92 -23.26 -23.69
N THR A 34 8.97 -23.98 -24.10
CA THR A 34 8.84 -25.24 -24.84
C THR A 34 8.26 -26.39 -24.00
N ASN A 35 8.20 -26.24 -22.67
CA ASN A 35 7.58 -27.19 -21.74
C ASN A 35 6.63 -26.46 -20.77
N VAL A 36 5.37 -26.35 -21.19
CA VAL A 36 4.28 -25.66 -20.46
C VAL A 36 3.97 -26.32 -19.11
N ASP A 37 4.18 -27.64 -18.98
CA ASP A 37 3.87 -28.39 -17.75
C ASP A 37 4.86 -28.08 -16.62
N ALA A 38 6.16 -27.98 -16.93
CA ALA A 38 7.18 -27.60 -15.95
C ALA A 38 6.97 -26.16 -15.43
N ALA A 39 6.49 -25.28 -16.30
CA ALA A 39 6.16 -23.92 -15.96
C ALA A 39 4.92 -23.82 -15.05
N ARG A 40 3.85 -24.55 -15.39
CA ARG A 40 2.64 -24.66 -14.58
C ARG A 40 2.96 -25.20 -13.18
N ALA A 41 3.79 -26.23 -13.08
CA ALA A 41 4.22 -26.82 -11.81
C ALA A 41 4.96 -25.80 -10.91
N ARG A 42 5.81 -24.94 -11.49
CA ARG A 42 6.50 -23.87 -10.72
C ARG A 42 5.54 -22.84 -10.15
N LEU A 43 4.51 -22.45 -10.90
CA LEU A 43 3.52 -21.48 -10.39
C LEU A 43 2.67 -22.06 -9.28
N GLU A 44 2.29 -23.33 -9.40
CA GLU A 44 1.53 -24.02 -8.36
C GLU A 44 2.32 -24.09 -7.04
N GLN A 45 3.64 -24.30 -7.11
CA GLN A 45 4.52 -24.24 -5.94
C GLN A 45 4.63 -22.84 -5.31
N MET A 46 4.37 -21.78 -6.07
CA MET A 46 4.46 -20.41 -5.57
C MET A 46 3.20 -19.98 -4.78
N ILE A 47 2.13 -20.78 -4.80
CA ILE A 47 0.82 -20.40 -4.28
C ILE A 47 0.46 -21.21 -3.05
N ASN A 48 0.13 -20.51 -1.97
CA ASN A 48 -0.32 -21.12 -0.74
C ASN A 48 -1.85 -21.24 -0.73
N ILE A 49 -2.35 -22.27 -1.43
CA ILE A 49 -3.78 -22.58 -1.51
C ILE A 49 -4.38 -22.80 -0.12
N SER A 50 -3.67 -23.50 0.77
CA SER A 50 -4.11 -23.75 2.14
C SER A 50 -4.35 -22.45 2.91
N ALA A 51 -3.47 -21.45 2.76
CA ALA A 51 -3.65 -20.15 3.38
C ALA A 51 -4.84 -19.37 2.82
N PHE A 52 -5.17 -19.54 1.53
CA PHE A 52 -6.39 -18.98 0.95
C PHE A 52 -7.65 -19.60 1.53
N ILE A 53 -7.71 -20.94 1.59
CA ILE A 53 -8.86 -21.67 2.14
C ILE A 53 -9.07 -21.28 3.61
N GLU A 54 -7.99 -21.18 4.38
CA GLU A 54 -8.06 -20.73 5.77
C GLU A 54 -8.58 -19.29 5.89
N ASP A 55 -8.15 -18.40 5.01
CA ASP A 55 -8.65 -17.02 4.98
C ASP A 55 -10.13 -16.92 4.59
N LEU A 56 -10.63 -17.80 3.70
CA LEU A 56 -12.06 -17.95 3.43
C LEU A 56 -12.82 -18.37 4.69
N ARG A 57 -12.34 -19.41 5.40
CA ARG A 57 -12.97 -19.92 6.63
C ARG A 57 -13.04 -18.85 7.71
N GLN A 58 -11.96 -18.09 7.90
CA GLN A 58 -11.91 -16.97 8.85
C GLN A 58 -12.89 -15.84 8.51
N ASN A 59 -13.36 -15.78 7.27
CA ASN A 59 -14.38 -14.84 6.82
C ASN A 59 -15.77 -15.48 6.66
N ALA A 60 -16.00 -16.62 7.34
CA ALA A 60 -17.25 -17.38 7.32
C ALA A 60 -17.65 -17.88 5.91
N ILE A 61 -16.66 -18.16 5.07
CA ILE A 61 -16.84 -18.73 3.74
C ILE A 61 -16.27 -20.15 3.75
N THR A 62 -17.14 -21.14 3.56
CA THR A 62 -16.74 -22.55 3.55
C THR A 62 -16.90 -23.11 2.14
N ILE A 63 -15.85 -23.76 1.63
CA ILE A 63 -15.90 -24.56 0.40
C ILE A 63 -15.93 -26.03 0.84
N PRO A 64 -16.84 -26.86 0.30
CA PRO A 64 -16.80 -28.30 0.55
C PRO A 64 -15.42 -28.87 0.23
N LYS A 65 -14.88 -29.78 1.05
CA LYS A 65 -13.54 -30.37 0.83
C LYS A 65 -13.35 -30.96 -0.58
N THR A 66 -14.43 -31.46 -1.17
CA THR A 66 -14.46 -32.01 -2.54
C THR A 66 -14.28 -30.94 -3.61
N GLU A 67 -14.63 -29.69 -3.31
CA GLU A 67 -14.62 -28.52 -4.20
C GLU A 67 -13.46 -27.56 -3.90
N GLU A 68 -12.66 -27.82 -2.86
CA GLU A 68 -11.47 -27.03 -2.55
C GLU A 68 -10.53 -27.02 -3.77
N PRO A 69 -9.97 -25.85 -4.15
CA PRO A 69 -9.15 -25.76 -5.34
C PRO A 69 -7.88 -26.61 -5.19
N LYS A 70 -7.66 -27.56 -6.11
CA LYS A 70 -6.46 -28.44 -6.12
C LYS A 70 -5.40 -28.02 -7.13
N SER A 71 -5.66 -26.97 -7.91
CA SER A 71 -4.76 -26.47 -8.95
C SER A 71 -4.81 -24.94 -9.00
N LEU A 72 -3.81 -24.35 -9.66
CA LEU A 72 -3.78 -22.90 -9.91
C LEU A 72 -5.04 -22.42 -10.64
N ALA A 73 -5.45 -23.14 -11.68
CA ALA A 73 -6.62 -22.79 -12.47
C ALA A 73 -7.91 -22.81 -11.63
N ALA A 74 -8.08 -23.83 -10.77
CA ALA A 74 -9.23 -23.94 -9.89
C ALA A 74 -9.26 -22.81 -8.84
N PHE A 75 -8.10 -22.49 -8.26
CA PHE A 75 -7.93 -21.36 -7.35
C PHE A 75 -8.31 -20.04 -8.03
N LEU A 76 -7.78 -19.77 -9.21
CA LEU A 76 -8.06 -18.51 -9.93
C LEU A 76 -9.52 -18.39 -10.31
N ARG A 77 -10.15 -19.48 -10.74
CA ARG A 77 -11.57 -19.48 -11.07
C ARG A 77 -12.41 -19.06 -9.86
N ILE A 78 -12.19 -19.69 -8.71
CA ILE A 78 -12.90 -19.36 -7.45
C ILE A 78 -12.63 -17.91 -7.07
N TYR A 79 -11.36 -17.49 -7.14
CA TYR A 79 -10.98 -16.13 -6.82
C TYR A 79 -11.70 -15.13 -7.72
N LEU A 80 -11.65 -15.32 -9.04
CA LEU A 80 -12.30 -14.46 -10.02
C LEU A 80 -13.80 -14.40 -9.84
N ASN A 81 -14.43 -15.53 -9.49
CA ASN A 81 -15.84 -15.56 -9.18
C ASN A 81 -16.18 -14.67 -7.98
N ILE A 82 -15.37 -14.72 -6.92
CA ILE A 82 -15.57 -13.90 -5.72
C ILE A 82 -15.45 -12.41 -6.06
N LEU A 83 -14.53 -12.06 -6.97
CA LEU A 83 -14.35 -10.66 -7.39
C LEU A 83 -15.48 -10.13 -8.26
N ARG A 84 -15.90 -10.95 -9.22
CA ARG A 84 -16.85 -10.54 -10.25
C ARG A 84 -18.31 -10.64 -9.77
N PHE A 85 -18.63 -11.68 -9.01
CA PHE A 85 -19.99 -12.01 -8.63
C PHE A 85 -20.23 -11.92 -7.12
N GLY A 86 -19.18 -11.68 -6.33
CA GLY A 86 -19.31 -11.80 -4.88
C GLY A 86 -19.68 -13.22 -4.46
N SER A 87 -19.25 -14.26 -5.19
CA SER A 87 -19.58 -15.65 -4.86
C SER A 87 -18.49 -16.62 -5.32
N ILE A 88 -18.45 -17.82 -4.75
CA ILE A 88 -17.49 -18.85 -5.19
C ILE A 88 -17.90 -19.47 -6.55
N ASN A 89 -19.20 -19.57 -6.82
CA ASN A 89 -19.74 -20.39 -7.90
C ASN A 89 -19.92 -19.65 -9.23
N GLY A 90 -19.64 -18.34 -9.27
CA GLY A 90 -19.72 -17.56 -10.52
C GLY A 90 -21.10 -16.96 -10.80
N THR A 91 -22.02 -17.02 -9.84
CA THR A 91 -23.35 -16.41 -9.89
C THR A 91 -23.54 -15.43 -8.74
N PRO A 92 -24.16 -14.26 -8.92
CA PRO A 92 -24.36 -13.31 -7.82
C PRO A 92 -25.02 -13.96 -6.60
N SER A 93 -24.44 -13.79 -5.40
CA SER A 93 -25.06 -14.26 -4.14
C SER A 93 -25.74 -13.11 -3.39
N SER A 94 -26.72 -13.43 -2.54
CA SER A 94 -27.37 -12.48 -1.65
C SER A 94 -27.30 -12.98 -0.19
N PRO A 95 -26.59 -12.28 0.72
CA PRO A 95 -25.75 -11.11 0.44
C PRO A 95 -24.51 -11.49 -0.40
N PRO A 96 -23.95 -10.56 -1.18
CA PRO A 96 -22.71 -10.80 -1.91
C PRO A 96 -21.56 -11.00 -0.91
N LEU A 97 -20.71 -11.98 -1.16
CA LEU A 97 -19.43 -12.09 -0.47
C LEU A 97 -18.67 -10.79 -0.68
N ASN A 98 -18.15 -10.26 0.43
CA ASN A 98 -17.36 -9.05 0.39
C ASN A 98 -15.89 -9.44 0.11
N PRO A 99 -15.38 -9.28 -1.13
CA PRO A 99 -13.99 -9.63 -1.45
C PRO A 99 -12.98 -8.84 -0.62
N TRP A 100 -13.38 -7.70 -0.03
CA TRP A 100 -12.52 -6.86 0.80
C TRP A 100 -12.18 -7.45 2.16
N ARG A 101 -12.91 -8.49 2.59
CA ARG A 101 -12.62 -9.22 3.83
C ARG A 101 -11.43 -10.16 3.69
N LEU A 102 -11.13 -10.61 2.48
CA LEU A 102 -10.09 -11.57 2.18
C LEU A 102 -8.69 -10.92 2.11
N ARG A 103 -7.66 -11.69 2.48
CA ARG A 103 -6.23 -11.38 2.52
C ARG A 103 -5.49 -12.23 1.49
N PHE A 104 -5.78 -11.99 0.21
CA PHE A 104 -5.19 -12.73 -0.91
C PHE A 104 -3.66 -12.73 -0.97
N THR A 105 -3.00 -11.73 -0.38
CA THR A 105 -1.54 -11.72 -0.23
C THR A 105 -0.99 -12.91 0.56
N PHE A 106 -1.81 -13.65 1.30
CA PHE A 106 -1.41 -14.86 2.00
C PHE A 106 -1.27 -16.05 1.04
N ALA A 107 -2.09 -16.09 -0.01
CA ALA A 107 -1.96 -17.07 -1.09
C ALA A 107 -0.72 -16.80 -1.95
N PHE A 108 -0.25 -15.55 -2.00
CA PHE A 108 0.90 -15.12 -2.82
C PHE A 108 1.98 -14.43 -1.98
N PRO A 109 2.67 -15.17 -1.08
CA PRO A 109 3.63 -14.57 -0.16
C PRO A 109 4.83 -13.93 -0.87
N TYR A 110 5.19 -14.39 -2.07
CA TYR A 110 6.25 -13.82 -2.91
C TYR A 110 5.88 -12.47 -3.52
N LEU A 111 4.57 -12.15 -3.60
CA LEU A 111 4.09 -10.82 -3.96
C LEU A 111 4.11 -9.85 -2.77
N ARG A 112 4.64 -10.26 -1.60
CA ARG A 112 5.05 -9.29 -0.57
C ARG A 112 6.26 -8.53 -1.11
N LEU A 113 5.96 -7.46 -1.84
CA LEU A 113 6.88 -6.55 -2.53
C LEU A 113 7.81 -5.74 -1.59
N ARG A 114 8.08 -6.26 -0.39
CA ARG A 114 9.03 -5.70 0.58
C ARG A 114 10.48 -6.12 0.26
N SER A 115 10.68 -7.14 -0.58
CA SER A 115 12.00 -7.59 -1.05
C SER A 115 11.92 -8.00 -2.51
N LEU A 116 12.76 -7.40 -3.36
CA LEU A 116 12.87 -7.72 -4.79
C LEU A 116 13.82 -8.90 -5.02
N SER A 117 13.54 -10.05 -4.40
CA SER A 117 14.23 -11.29 -4.76
C SER A 117 13.60 -11.85 -6.04
N ASN A 118 14.43 -12.02 -7.09
CA ASN A 118 14.12 -12.39 -8.49
C ASN A 118 13.52 -11.29 -9.39
N LEU A 119 14.41 -10.44 -9.89
CA LEU A 119 14.13 -9.30 -10.77
C LEU A 119 13.90 -9.64 -12.25
N SER A 120 14.43 -10.75 -12.76
CA SER A 120 14.45 -11.03 -14.21
C SER A 120 13.04 -11.11 -14.82
N GLN A 121 12.12 -11.78 -14.16
CA GLN A 121 10.72 -11.88 -14.61
C GLN A 121 10.00 -10.53 -14.54
N ILE A 122 10.40 -9.65 -13.60
CA ILE A 122 9.76 -8.36 -13.40
C ILE A 122 10.21 -7.30 -14.42
N PHE A 123 11.34 -7.51 -15.11
CA PHE A 123 11.79 -6.66 -16.21
C PHE A 123 11.24 -7.09 -17.57
N SER A 124 10.59 -8.25 -17.68
CA SER A 124 9.99 -8.70 -18.93
C SER A 124 8.94 -7.69 -19.44
N PRO A 125 9.01 -7.23 -20.70
CA PRO A 125 8.03 -6.30 -21.25
C PRO A 125 6.61 -6.88 -21.27
N SER A 126 6.45 -8.21 -21.22
CA SER A 126 5.15 -8.88 -21.19
C SER A 126 4.37 -8.71 -19.88
N PHE A 127 5.01 -8.18 -18.82
CA PHE A 127 4.35 -7.99 -17.52
C PHE A 127 3.78 -6.58 -17.38
N THR A 128 2.50 -6.53 -17.02
CA THR A 128 1.79 -5.32 -16.65
C THR A 128 2.36 -4.75 -15.34
N ARG A 129 2.64 -3.46 -15.37
CA ARG A 129 3.09 -2.67 -14.22
C ARG A 129 2.15 -1.49 -14.06
N ALA A 130 1.46 -1.46 -12.93
CA ALA A 130 0.60 -0.35 -12.58
C ALA A 130 0.86 0.10 -11.15
N ILE A 131 0.65 1.38 -10.90
CA ILE A 131 0.77 1.97 -9.57
C ILE A 131 -0.39 2.93 -9.37
N PHE A 132 -0.96 2.95 -8.17
CA PHE A 132 -1.83 4.04 -7.75
C PHE A 132 -1.10 4.81 -6.67
N VAL A 133 -0.93 6.11 -6.91
CA VAL A 133 -0.23 7.03 -6.03
C VAL A 133 -1.23 7.94 -5.35
N ARG A 134 -0.80 8.53 -4.25
CA ARG A 134 -1.56 9.48 -3.44
C ARG A 134 -0.65 10.65 -3.14
N HIS A 135 -1.22 11.84 -2.99
CA HIS A 135 -0.49 13.04 -2.63
C HIS A 135 0.41 12.74 -1.41
N PRO A 136 1.72 13.07 -1.45
CA PRO A 136 2.68 12.65 -0.41
C PRO A 136 2.22 13.02 1.00
N PHE A 137 1.69 14.24 1.17
CA PHE A 137 1.17 14.72 2.45
C PHE A 137 -0.16 14.09 2.86
N GLU A 138 -1.03 13.73 1.91
CA GLU A 138 -2.27 13.04 2.26
C GLU A 138 -1.97 11.63 2.76
N ARG A 139 -1.07 10.92 2.05
CA ARG A 139 -0.60 9.61 2.44
C ARG A 139 0.05 9.62 3.81
N LEU A 140 0.93 10.59 4.07
CA LEU A 140 1.63 10.69 5.35
C LEU A 140 0.69 10.95 6.54
N ALA A 141 -0.26 11.87 6.38
CA ALA A 141 -1.27 12.15 7.41
C ALA A 141 -2.22 10.95 7.63
N SER A 142 -2.59 10.25 6.55
CA SER A 142 -3.35 9.01 6.64
C SER A 142 -2.59 7.92 7.41
N ALA A 143 -1.29 7.75 7.12
CA ALA A 143 -0.46 6.79 7.80
C ALA A 143 -0.33 7.09 9.30
N TYR A 144 -0.14 8.36 9.66
CA TYR A 144 -0.19 8.78 11.06
C TYR A 144 -1.51 8.39 11.71
N LYS A 145 -2.65 8.78 11.12
CA LYS A 145 -3.97 8.53 11.71
C LYS A 145 -4.20 7.03 11.95
N GLU A 146 -3.93 6.21 10.95
CA GLU A 146 -4.29 4.79 10.95
C GLU A 146 -3.28 3.92 11.71
N ARG A 147 -2.00 4.27 11.71
CA ARG A 147 -0.94 3.44 12.29
C ARG A 147 -0.50 3.92 13.66
N ILE A 148 -0.35 5.23 13.81
CA ILE A 148 0.21 5.83 15.03
C ILE A 148 -0.89 6.35 15.96
N ALA A 149 -1.96 6.94 15.41
CA ALA A 149 -3.03 7.55 16.20
C ALA A 149 -4.24 6.64 16.45
N THR A 150 -4.25 5.43 15.93
CA THR A 150 -5.26 4.40 16.25
C THR A 150 -4.68 3.44 17.27
N LEU A 151 -5.31 3.26 18.43
CA LEU A 151 -4.84 2.34 19.48
C LEU A 151 -5.16 0.89 19.11
N ALA A 152 -4.44 -0.07 19.71
CA ALA A 152 -4.62 -1.49 19.42
C ALA A 152 -6.08 -1.95 19.54
N ARG A 153 -6.79 -1.47 20.58
CA ARG A 153 -8.22 -1.76 20.81
C ARG A 153 -9.17 -1.24 19.73
N ASP A 154 -8.75 -0.23 18.96
CA ASP A 154 -9.57 0.42 17.94
C ASP A 154 -9.22 -0.06 16.52
N ARG A 155 -8.21 -0.95 16.37
CA ARG A 155 -7.83 -1.51 15.07
C ARG A 155 -8.70 -2.71 14.72
N ILE A 156 -9.10 -2.79 13.45
CA ILE A 156 -9.80 -3.95 12.89
C ILE A 156 -8.91 -5.20 12.90
N GLN A 157 -7.59 -5.03 12.73
CA GLN A 157 -6.62 -6.13 12.72
C GLN A 157 -5.45 -5.82 13.67
N PRO A 158 -4.93 -6.82 14.40
CA PRO A 158 -3.73 -6.64 15.21
C PRO A 158 -2.51 -6.30 14.33
N GLU A 159 -1.87 -5.16 14.62
CA GLU A 159 -0.64 -4.70 13.97
C GLU A 159 0.35 -4.20 15.04
N PRO A 160 0.86 -5.11 15.91
CA PRO A 160 1.62 -4.75 17.12
C PRO A 160 2.91 -3.97 16.83
N GLU A 161 3.46 -4.08 15.62
CA GLU A 161 4.64 -3.32 15.21
C GLU A 161 4.44 -1.80 15.29
N TYR A 162 3.20 -1.32 15.08
CA TYR A 162 2.90 0.10 15.17
C TYR A 162 2.72 0.57 16.61
N ASP A 163 2.41 -0.33 17.54
CA ASP A 163 2.40 0.00 18.97
C ASP A 163 3.83 0.16 19.47
N VAL A 164 4.72 -0.76 19.12
CA VAL A 164 6.17 -0.61 19.40
C VAL A 164 6.69 0.69 18.78
N MET A 165 6.27 1.02 17.56
CA MET A 165 6.70 2.26 16.92
C MET A 165 6.18 3.51 17.61
N ARG A 166 4.92 3.51 18.08
CA ARG A 166 4.35 4.60 18.87
C ARG A 166 5.20 4.85 20.12
N GLU A 167 5.54 3.79 20.84
CA GLU A 167 6.42 3.83 22.01
C GLU A 167 7.79 4.43 21.67
N MET A 168 8.39 4.06 20.52
CA MET A 168 9.63 4.67 20.05
C MET A 168 9.50 6.18 19.77
N ILE A 169 8.39 6.61 19.17
CA ILE A 169 8.13 8.03 18.89
C ILE A 169 8.01 8.82 20.21
N CYS A 170 7.24 8.30 21.18
CA CYS A 170 7.08 8.92 22.50
C CYS A 170 8.40 9.00 23.27
N ARG A 171 9.23 7.95 23.22
CA ARG A 171 10.58 7.98 23.84
C ARG A 171 11.46 9.07 23.23
N ARG A 172 11.42 9.25 21.91
CA ARG A 172 12.20 10.30 21.22
C ARG A 172 11.66 11.72 21.42
N ARG A 173 10.36 11.89 21.73
CA ARG A 173 9.78 13.19 22.12
C ARG A 173 10.51 13.79 23.34
N LYS A 174 10.89 12.96 24.31
CA LYS A 174 11.57 13.40 25.55
C LYS A 174 13.03 13.81 25.32
N LEU A 175 13.75 13.08 24.45
CA LEU A 175 15.14 13.39 24.09
C LEU A 175 15.31 14.78 23.44
N ALA A 176 14.31 15.26 22.70
CA ALA A 176 14.36 16.60 22.09
C ALA A 176 14.13 17.75 23.08
N ARG A 177 13.59 17.47 24.28
CA ARG A 177 13.38 18.47 25.34
C ARG A 177 14.55 18.53 26.31
N GLU A 178 15.27 17.42 26.51
CA GLU A 178 16.32 17.31 27.52
C GLU A 178 17.53 16.57 26.94
N PHE A 179 18.47 17.31 26.35
CA PHE A 179 19.74 16.79 25.82
C PHE A 179 20.70 16.25 26.91
N ARG A 180 20.25 15.97 28.15
CA ARG A 180 21.12 15.75 29.31
C ARG A 180 20.79 14.57 30.24
N GLN A 181 19.87 13.67 29.91
CA GLN A 181 19.57 12.53 30.80
C GLN A 181 19.64 11.17 30.09
N PRO A 182 20.23 10.12 30.71
CA PRO A 182 20.22 8.78 30.18
C PRO A 182 18.82 8.16 30.23
N PHE A 183 18.56 7.30 29.26
CA PHE A 183 17.29 6.65 28.98
C PHE A 183 16.70 5.89 30.19
N GLN A 184 15.50 6.24 30.66
CA GLN A 184 14.73 5.40 31.59
C GLN A 184 13.73 4.50 30.85
N LYS A 185 13.67 3.21 31.24
CA LYS A 185 12.87 2.16 30.59
C LYS A 185 11.34 2.38 30.66
N SER A 186 10.85 3.24 31.56
CA SER A 186 9.42 3.47 31.84
C SER A 186 8.79 4.63 31.02
N ASP A 187 9.54 5.29 30.13
CA ASP A 187 9.10 6.47 29.39
C ASP A 187 8.26 6.17 28.14
N GLY A 188 7.35 5.21 28.24
CA GLY A 188 6.41 4.87 27.17
C GLY A 188 5.34 5.94 26.93
N CYS A 189 4.46 5.71 25.95
CA CYS A 189 3.33 6.58 25.70
C CYS A 189 2.29 6.55 26.84
N ASN A 190 2.31 5.58 27.76
CA ASN A 190 1.33 5.41 28.86
C ASN A 190 -0.14 5.62 28.40
N GLY A 191 -0.50 5.08 27.23
CA GLY A 191 -1.85 5.23 26.65
C GLY A 191 -2.11 6.54 25.91
N THR A 192 -1.14 7.47 25.86
CA THR A 192 -1.21 8.69 25.05
C THR A 192 -0.82 8.43 23.58
N ILE A 193 -1.24 9.32 22.69
CA ILE A 193 -0.89 9.26 21.27
C ILE A 193 0.10 10.39 20.98
N PRO A 194 1.29 10.10 20.39
CA PRO A 194 2.21 11.15 19.99
C PRO A 194 1.55 12.02 18.92
N SER A 195 1.73 13.33 19.00
CA SER A 195 1.14 14.27 18.04
C SER A 195 1.69 14.09 16.63
N PHE A 196 0.99 14.61 15.62
CA PHE A 196 1.47 14.59 14.24
C PHE A 196 2.84 15.26 14.10
N LYS A 197 3.07 16.37 14.80
CA LYS A 197 4.39 17.04 14.87
C LYS A 197 5.49 16.11 15.37
N GLU A 198 5.23 15.33 16.42
CA GLU A 198 6.21 14.39 16.99
C GLU A 198 6.50 13.24 16.04
N PHE A 199 5.48 12.74 15.35
CA PHE A 199 5.63 11.76 14.28
C PHE A 199 6.47 12.29 13.11
N ILE A 200 6.23 13.52 12.65
CA ILE A 200 7.04 14.16 11.60
C ILE A 200 8.50 14.32 12.04
N ARG A 201 8.75 14.80 13.26
CA ARG A 201 10.11 14.89 13.81
C ARG A 201 10.79 13.53 13.85
N TYR A 202 10.11 12.49 14.34
CA TYR A 202 10.64 11.13 14.37
C TYR A 202 11.05 10.65 12.97
N ILE A 203 10.23 10.92 11.96
CA ILE A 203 10.53 10.60 10.56
C ILE A 203 11.79 11.32 10.09
N LEU A 204 11.92 12.62 10.35
CA LEU A 204 12.98 13.45 9.79
C LEU A 204 14.36 13.28 10.45
N VAL A 205 14.43 12.76 11.69
CA VAL A 205 15.67 12.69 12.50
C VAL A 205 16.83 11.99 11.80
N SER A 206 16.59 11.09 10.84
CA SER A 206 17.68 10.37 10.16
C SER A 206 17.49 10.20 8.65
N THR A 207 16.61 11.00 8.03
CA THR A 207 16.35 10.91 6.58
C THR A 207 17.44 11.51 5.71
N HIS A 208 18.48 12.12 6.28
CA HIS A 208 19.66 12.54 5.51
C HIS A 208 20.51 11.36 5.02
N LYS A 209 20.29 10.14 5.50
CA LYS A 209 21.00 8.93 5.07
C LYS A 209 20.11 8.10 4.12
N PRO A 210 20.50 7.88 2.86
CA PRO A 210 19.71 7.07 1.91
C PRO A 210 19.37 5.66 2.42
N ALA A 211 20.31 5.01 3.12
CA ALA A 211 20.10 3.70 3.73
C ALA A 211 18.97 3.68 4.78
N VAL A 212 18.73 4.81 5.47
CA VAL A 212 17.62 4.95 6.43
C VAL A 212 16.29 5.09 5.70
N ILE A 213 16.24 5.91 4.63
CA ILE A 213 15.04 6.03 3.79
C ILE A 213 14.68 4.65 3.19
N ALA A 214 15.68 3.88 2.74
CA ALA A 214 15.47 2.52 2.23
C ALA A 214 14.83 1.58 3.27
N ARG A 215 15.10 1.77 4.57
CA ARG A 215 14.52 0.99 5.69
C ARG A 215 13.26 1.61 6.30
N MET A 216 12.82 2.76 5.80
CA MET A 216 11.63 3.46 6.29
C MET A 216 10.38 2.56 6.18
N ASN A 217 9.40 2.76 7.05
CA ASN A 217 8.15 2.01 6.97
C ASN A 217 7.44 2.32 5.64
N TYR A 218 6.90 1.28 5.02
CA TYR A 218 6.26 1.36 3.71
C TYR A 218 5.01 2.25 3.67
N HIS A 219 4.40 2.64 4.81
CA HIS A 219 3.27 3.58 4.81
C HIS A 219 3.66 5.04 4.60
N TRP A 220 4.91 5.42 4.94
CA TRP A 220 5.43 6.79 4.79
C TRP A 220 6.81 6.84 4.14
N LYS A 221 7.24 5.75 3.48
CA LYS A 221 8.41 5.78 2.59
C LYS A 221 8.02 6.44 1.26
N PRO A 222 8.77 7.41 0.72
CA PRO A 222 8.48 7.97 -0.61
C PRO A 222 8.23 6.88 -1.67
N TYR A 223 7.25 7.08 -2.54
CA TYR A 223 6.90 6.14 -3.60
C TYR A 223 8.06 5.93 -4.58
N SER A 224 8.84 6.98 -4.88
CA SER A 224 10.03 6.93 -5.72
C SER A 224 11.02 5.86 -5.25
N VAL A 225 11.19 5.74 -3.92
CA VAL A 225 12.05 4.74 -3.28
C VAL A 225 11.32 3.41 -3.09
N LEU A 226 10.09 3.43 -2.55
CA LEU A 226 9.32 2.23 -2.22
C LEU A 226 9.05 1.38 -3.46
N CYS A 227 8.69 2.02 -4.56
CA CYS A 227 8.29 1.38 -5.81
C CYS A 227 9.38 1.39 -6.87
N GLN A 228 10.51 2.05 -6.59
CA GLN A 228 11.62 2.22 -7.53
C GLN A 228 11.13 2.79 -8.88
N VAL A 229 10.36 3.87 -8.81
CA VAL A 229 9.58 4.39 -9.95
C VAL A 229 10.47 4.71 -11.15
N CYS A 230 11.69 5.17 -10.90
CA CYS A 230 12.68 5.49 -11.94
C CYS A 230 13.28 4.25 -12.63
N LYS A 231 13.10 3.05 -12.10
CA LYS A 231 13.64 1.79 -12.67
C LYS A 231 12.64 1.03 -13.52
N PHE A 232 11.34 1.36 -13.42
CA PHE A 232 10.28 0.63 -14.09
C PHE A 232 9.45 1.55 -14.97
N LYS A 233 9.21 1.11 -16.22
CA LYS A 233 8.21 1.74 -17.08
C LYS A 233 6.83 1.22 -16.68
N TYR A 234 6.03 2.07 -16.03
CA TYR A 234 4.66 1.73 -15.66
C TYR A 234 3.73 1.87 -16.86
N ASN A 235 2.89 0.86 -17.07
CA ASN A 235 1.84 0.86 -18.09
C ASN A 235 0.63 1.72 -17.69
N PHE A 236 0.47 1.99 -16.39
CA PHE A 236 -0.59 2.83 -15.82
C PHE A 236 -0.18 3.47 -14.48
N ILE A 237 -0.52 4.74 -14.30
CA ILE A 237 -0.35 5.48 -13.03
C ILE A 237 -1.71 6.10 -12.67
N GLY A 238 -2.33 5.60 -11.59
CA GLY A 238 -3.60 6.09 -11.05
C GLY A 238 -3.40 7.05 -9.88
N LYS A 239 -4.37 7.94 -9.62
CA LYS A 239 -4.39 8.80 -8.41
C LYS A 239 -5.49 8.34 -7.46
N TYR A 240 -5.16 8.17 -6.18
CA TYR A 240 -6.11 7.73 -5.15
C TYR A 240 -7.19 8.77 -4.85
N GLU A 241 -6.89 10.06 -5.05
CA GLU A 241 -7.85 11.15 -4.87
C GLU A 241 -9.01 11.05 -5.88
N MET A 242 -8.74 10.45 -7.05
CA MET A 242 -9.70 10.23 -8.14
C MET A 242 -9.85 8.72 -8.41
N PHE A 243 -9.86 7.92 -7.32
CA PHE A 243 -9.71 6.47 -7.41
C PHE A 243 -10.71 5.81 -8.36
N ASN A 244 -12.02 6.07 -8.21
CA ASN A 244 -13.03 5.39 -9.02
C ASN A 244 -12.86 5.69 -10.51
N ASP A 245 -12.63 6.94 -10.88
CA ASP A 245 -12.42 7.35 -12.27
C ASP A 245 -11.16 6.72 -12.86
N HIS A 246 -10.03 6.84 -12.15
CA HIS A 246 -8.77 6.26 -12.58
C HIS A 246 -8.83 4.72 -12.60
N PHE A 247 -9.59 4.10 -11.70
CA PHE A 247 -9.76 2.67 -11.66
C PHE A 247 -10.62 2.17 -12.81
N THR A 248 -11.68 2.89 -13.19
CA THR A 248 -12.44 2.62 -14.42
C THR A 248 -11.55 2.70 -15.67
N HIS A 249 -10.69 3.72 -15.77
CA HIS A 249 -9.73 3.82 -16.87
C HIS A 249 -8.70 2.69 -16.86
N PHE A 250 -8.23 2.30 -15.68
CA PHE A 250 -7.33 1.15 -15.50
C PHE A 250 -7.99 -0.14 -16.00
N LEU A 251 -9.22 -0.42 -15.58
CA LEU A 251 -9.98 -1.58 -16.04
C LEU A 251 -10.14 -1.58 -17.56
N LYS A 252 -10.50 -0.43 -18.16
CA LYS A 252 -10.60 -0.29 -19.63
C LYS A 252 -9.27 -0.55 -20.33
N ARG A 253 -8.16 -0.01 -19.82
CA ARG A 253 -6.83 -0.17 -20.43
C ARG A 253 -6.36 -1.63 -20.46
N PHE A 254 -6.81 -2.46 -19.54
CA PHE A 254 -6.40 -3.86 -19.43
C PHE A 254 -7.50 -4.85 -19.81
N ASN A 255 -8.53 -4.41 -20.54
CA ASN A 255 -9.66 -5.22 -21.02
C ASN A 255 -10.48 -5.88 -19.90
N LEU A 256 -10.72 -5.15 -18.81
CA LEU A 256 -11.49 -5.59 -17.64
C LEU A 256 -12.70 -4.69 -17.36
N SER A 257 -13.21 -3.99 -18.38
CA SER A 257 -14.34 -3.06 -18.25
C SER A 257 -15.60 -3.73 -17.67
N ASP A 258 -15.81 -5.01 -17.94
CA ASP A 258 -16.99 -5.76 -17.49
C ASP A 258 -16.98 -6.09 -15.99
N TRP A 259 -15.89 -5.79 -15.27
CA TRP A 259 -15.78 -6.13 -13.84
C TRP A 259 -16.60 -5.19 -12.96
N ASN A 260 -17.00 -4.01 -13.45
CA ASN A 260 -17.83 -3.00 -12.76
C ASN A 260 -17.50 -2.84 -11.25
N ILE A 261 -16.21 -2.71 -10.92
CA ILE A 261 -15.74 -2.59 -9.55
C ILE A 261 -15.59 -1.13 -9.17
N GLN A 262 -16.28 -0.73 -8.11
CA GLN A 262 -16.13 0.60 -7.52
C GLN A 262 -15.71 0.51 -6.06
N LYS A 263 -14.92 1.49 -5.63
CA LYS A 263 -14.57 1.64 -4.21
C LYS A 263 -15.81 2.12 -3.45
N PRO A 264 -16.15 1.50 -2.30
CA PRO A 264 -17.24 1.98 -1.45
C PRO A 264 -17.04 3.44 -1.00
N ASN A 265 -18.16 4.13 -0.80
CA ASN A 265 -18.18 5.46 -0.18
C ASN A 265 -17.50 5.40 1.19
N GLY A 266 -16.70 6.42 1.53
CA GLY A 266 -15.94 6.49 2.79
C GLY A 266 -14.65 5.67 2.85
N ALA A 267 -14.39 4.75 1.92
CA ALA A 267 -13.17 3.92 1.96
C ALA A 267 -11.84 4.67 1.68
N SER A 268 -11.90 5.98 1.39
CA SER A 268 -10.72 6.84 1.21
C SER A 268 -10.12 7.34 2.53
N GLY A 269 -10.82 7.14 3.66
CA GLY A 269 -10.45 7.72 4.94
C GLY A 269 -11.03 9.13 5.08
N LEU A 270 -10.20 10.08 5.51
CA LEU A 270 -10.61 11.47 5.74
C LEU A 270 -10.77 12.26 4.44
N THR A 271 -11.41 13.43 4.53
CA THR A 271 -11.46 14.42 3.43
C THR A 271 -10.10 15.12 3.25
N LYS A 272 -9.84 15.70 2.07
CA LYS A 272 -8.64 16.52 1.82
C LYS A 272 -8.49 17.62 2.88
N TRP A 273 -9.59 18.28 3.24
CA TRP A 273 -9.61 19.35 4.24
C TRP A 273 -9.22 18.86 5.64
N ASP A 274 -9.70 17.69 6.05
CA ASP A 274 -9.29 17.10 7.34
C ASP A 274 -7.80 16.74 7.35
N TYR A 275 -7.25 16.30 6.23
CA TYR A 275 -5.82 16.04 6.12
C TYR A 275 -4.97 17.32 6.17
N GLN A 276 -5.45 18.43 5.58
CA GLN A 276 -4.79 19.75 5.66
C GLN A 276 -4.59 20.22 7.10
N LYS A 277 -5.55 19.94 8.00
CA LYS A 277 -5.47 20.35 9.41
C LYS A 277 -4.21 19.83 10.13
N PHE A 278 -3.71 18.66 9.77
CA PHE A 278 -2.48 18.12 10.35
C PHE A 278 -1.26 19.02 10.08
N TYR A 279 -1.24 19.73 8.95
CA TYR A 279 -0.14 20.59 8.53
C TYR A 279 -0.26 22.03 9.04
N LEU A 280 -1.48 22.49 9.38
CA LEU A 280 -1.71 23.84 9.91
C LEU A 280 -0.88 24.12 11.18
N THR A 281 -0.73 23.13 12.04
CA THR A 281 -0.02 23.24 13.33
C THR A 281 1.44 22.78 13.26
N LEU A 282 1.90 22.37 12.07
CA LEU A 282 3.28 21.92 11.89
C LEU A 282 4.21 23.15 11.93
N PRO A 283 5.29 23.16 12.72
CA PRO A 283 6.23 24.27 12.72
C PRO A 283 6.98 24.45 11.39
N ASP A 284 7.33 25.68 11.03
CA ASP A 284 8.00 26.00 9.75
C ASP A 284 9.31 25.25 9.56
N GLU A 285 10.08 25.02 10.64
CA GLU A 285 11.37 24.33 10.58
C GLU A 285 11.26 22.87 10.09
N LEU A 286 10.07 22.26 10.20
CA LEU A 286 9.83 20.90 9.75
C LEU A 286 9.34 20.83 8.29
N ILE A 287 8.85 21.92 7.72
CA ILE A 287 8.22 21.92 6.40
C ILE A 287 9.25 21.71 5.29
N CYS A 288 10.32 22.50 5.21
CA CYS A 288 11.30 22.33 4.13
C CYS A 288 11.98 20.94 4.14
N PRO A 289 12.43 20.39 5.28
CA PRO A 289 12.93 19.01 5.32
C PRO A 289 11.89 17.98 4.87
N LEU A 290 10.62 18.19 5.23
CA LEU A 290 9.54 17.30 4.82
C LEU A 290 9.26 17.37 3.32
N ILE A 291 9.25 18.56 2.73
CA ILE A 291 9.15 18.74 1.27
C ILE A 291 10.31 18.03 0.58
N ARG A 292 11.55 18.21 1.07
CA ARG A 292 12.75 17.56 0.51
C ARG A 292 12.66 16.04 0.56
N LEU A 293 12.14 15.46 1.64
CA LEU A 293 11.98 14.00 1.76
C LEU A 293 11.08 13.41 0.65
N TYR A 294 10.06 14.14 0.21
CA TYR A 294 9.09 13.68 -0.80
C TYR A 294 9.23 14.39 -2.15
N ASP A 295 10.32 15.11 -2.38
CA ASP A 295 10.49 15.98 -3.55
C ASP A 295 10.35 15.24 -4.88
N GLU A 296 10.94 14.04 -4.97
CA GLU A 296 10.81 13.19 -6.15
C GLU A 296 9.36 12.79 -6.40
N ASP A 297 8.60 12.45 -5.35
CA ASP A 297 7.18 12.08 -5.50
C ASP A 297 6.35 13.26 -6.00
N PHE A 298 6.60 14.46 -5.50
CA PHE A 298 5.93 15.68 -5.98
C PHE A 298 6.18 15.88 -7.48
N ARG A 299 7.44 15.76 -7.92
CA ARG A 299 7.83 15.94 -9.32
C ARG A 299 7.31 14.82 -10.22
N LEU A 300 7.55 13.56 -9.86
CA LEU A 300 7.20 12.39 -10.68
C LEU A 300 5.69 12.25 -10.92
N PHE A 301 4.88 12.64 -9.93
CA PHE A 301 3.42 12.47 -9.99
C PHE A 301 2.64 13.77 -10.17
N ASN A 302 3.35 14.86 -10.43
CA ASN A 302 2.79 16.20 -10.65
C ASN A 302 1.80 16.59 -9.54
N TYR A 303 2.29 16.54 -8.30
CA TYR A 303 1.57 17.01 -7.11
C TYR A 303 2.14 18.35 -6.65
N ARG A 304 1.28 19.23 -6.14
CA ARG A 304 1.71 20.54 -5.66
C ARG A 304 1.74 20.57 -4.14
N VAL A 305 2.80 21.12 -3.57
CA VAL A 305 2.95 21.23 -2.11
C VAL A 305 1.84 22.07 -1.47
N ASP A 306 1.40 23.12 -2.17
CA ASP A 306 0.36 24.05 -1.73
C ASP A 306 -1.05 23.44 -1.70
N ASP A 307 -1.24 22.24 -2.24
CA ASP A 307 -2.48 21.49 -2.06
C ASP A 307 -2.78 21.17 -0.59
N TYR A 308 -1.76 21.07 0.26
CA TYR A 308 -1.92 20.72 1.68
C TYR A 308 -1.28 21.72 2.66
N ILE A 309 -0.35 22.56 2.20
CA ILE A 309 0.34 23.55 3.03
C ILE A 309 0.11 24.95 2.44
N ASN A 310 -0.71 25.76 3.10
CA ASN A 310 -0.94 27.15 2.70
C ASN A 310 0.13 28.09 3.30
N ARG A 311 1.39 27.96 2.86
CA ARG A 311 2.54 28.79 3.29
C ARG A 311 3.44 29.15 2.11
N THR A 312 2.88 29.87 1.13
CA THR A 312 3.50 30.12 -0.19
C THR A 312 4.93 30.66 -0.09
N THR A 313 5.18 31.68 0.73
CA THR A 313 6.52 32.28 0.89
C THR A 313 7.54 31.27 1.43
N LEU A 314 7.15 30.46 2.42
CA LEU A 314 8.01 29.42 2.97
C LEU A 314 8.33 28.35 1.92
N ILE A 315 7.32 27.89 1.17
CA ILE A 315 7.49 26.87 0.12
C ILE A 315 8.44 27.39 -0.97
N GLN A 316 8.29 28.64 -1.40
CA GLN A 316 9.19 29.27 -2.37
C GLN A 316 10.63 29.31 -1.84
N ASN A 317 10.83 29.65 -0.57
CA ASN A 317 12.15 29.68 0.06
C ASN A 317 12.78 28.27 0.17
N CYS A 318 11.97 27.23 0.42
CA CYS A 318 12.48 25.85 0.44
C CYS A 318 13.09 25.43 -0.91
N ASN A 319 12.55 25.93 -2.03
CA ASN A 319 13.01 25.60 -3.38
C ASN A 319 14.30 26.33 -3.77
N ARG A 320 14.51 27.56 -3.26
CA ARG A 320 15.75 28.33 -3.51
C ARG A 320 16.98 27.75 -2.80
N LEU A 321 16.78 26.99 -1.72
CA LEU A 321 17.87 26.32 -1.00
C LEU A 321 18.39 25.03 -1.70
N LYS A 322 17.94 24.75 -2.92
CA LYS A 322 18.40 23.61 -3.74
C LYS A 322 19.45 24.00 -4.80
N THR A 323 19.60 25.29 -5.07
CA THR A 323 20.72 25.87 -5.86
C THR A 323 21.83 26.24 -4.91
#